data_AF-A0A1A9ZD07-F1
#
_entry.id   AF-A0A1A9ZD07-F1
#
_cell.length_a   1.000
_cell.length_b   1.000
_cell.length_c   1.000
_cell.angle_alpha   90.00
_cell.angle_beta   90.00
_cell.angle_gamma   90.00
#
_symmetry.space_group_name_H-M   'P 1'
#
loop_
_entity.id
_entity.type
_entity.pdbx_description
1 polymer ?
#
loop_
_entity_poly.entity_id
_entity_poly.type
_entity_poly.pdbx_seq_one_letter_code
_entity_poly.pdbx_strand_id
1 'polypeptide(L)'
;MEALDVAAFDVTDKDSWYFGPMSRQDATKILMNERERGVFLVRDSNSIIGDYVLCVREDAKVSNYIINKAQQNDQIVYRIGDQSFENLPKLLTFYTLHYLDTTPLRRPVAKKTELVIGKFDFEGMDQDDLPFRRGEVLTVIHKHEDEWWTAKNAMGKIGQIPVPYIQKYDESSEDNFIERPSSGNGNNCGSSNNIVKQSRTLPSMENVPVILQKSDLNRKLPAYARVKQARVPNAYDKTALKLEVGNIIKVTKMNINGQWEGELKGKKGHFPFTHVEFVDDCELKTNNQTFSEQTETHDIK
;
A
#
# COMPACT_ATOMS: atom_id res chain seq x y z
N MET A 1 15.15 -16.69 -47.52
CA MET A 1 14.75 -15.59 -46.63
C MET A 1 13.58 -16.15 -45.81
N GLU A 2 13.90 -16.89 -44.76
CA GLU A 2 12.88 -17.43 -43.85
C GLU A 2 12.39 -16.28 -42.98
N ALA A 3 11.10 -16.00 -43.06
CA ALA A 3 10.42 -15.15 -42.10
C ALA A 3 10.42 -15.89 -40.76
N LEU A 4 11.37 -15.53 -39.89
CA LEU A 4 11.31 -15.89 -38.48
C LEU A 4 10.06 -15.23 -37.92
N ASP A 5 9.02 -16.04 -37.76
CA ASP A 5 7.78 -15.65 -37.11
C ASP A 5 8.14 -15.18 -35.71
N VAL A 6 8.18 -13.86 -35.55
CA VAL A 6 8.64 -13.19 -34.33
C VAL A 6 7.63 -13.58 -33.26
N ALA A 7 8.08 -14.22 -32.18
CA ALA A 7 7.23 -14.48 -31.03
C ALA A 7 6.48 -13.18 -30.69
N ALA A 8 5.15 -13.26 -30.50
CA ALA A 8 4.32 -12.08 -30.26
C ALA A 8 4.64 -11.33 -28.94
N PHE A 9 5.64 -11.81 -28.21
CA PHE A 9 6.18 -11.24 -26.99
C PHE A 9 7.68 -11.53 -26.91
N ASP A 10 8.41 -10.70 -26.15
CA ASP A 10 9.84 -10.91 -25.92
C ASP A 10 10.05 -12.10 -24.95
N VAL A 11 10.51 -13.23 -25.49
CA VAL A 11 10.87 -14.43 -24.72
C VAL A 11 12.13 -14.24 -23.89
N THR A 12 12.98 -13.26 -24.24
CA THR A 12 14.24 -13.00 -23.54
C THR A 12 14.05 -12.13 -22.31
N ASP A 13 12.99 -11.31 -22.28
CA ASP A 13 12.60 -10.54 -21.11
C ASP A 13 11.94 -11.44 -20.05
N LYS A 14 12.80 -12.02 -19.20
CA LYS A 14 12.36 -12.84 -18.07
C LYS A 14 11.38 -12.10 -17.17
N ASP A 15 11.51 -10.80 -16.96
CA ASP A 15 10.62 -10.03 -16.10
C ASP A 15 9.21 -9.90 -16.68
N SER A 16 9.00 -10.09 -17.98
CA SER A 16 7.67 -10.06 -18.58
C SER A 16 6.84 -11.32 -18.27
N TRP A 17 7.46 -12.49 -18.24
CA TRP A 17 6.73 -13.78 -18.17
C TRP A 17 6.98 -14.58 -16.89
N TYR A 18 8.04 -14.28 -16.15
CA TYR A 18 8.40 -15.00 -14.92
C TYR A 18 7.87 -14.29 -13.67
N PHE A 19 7.11 -15.03 -12.86
CA PHE A 19 6.43 -14.55 -11.66
C PHE A 19 7.10 -15.02 -10.35
N GLY A 20 8.20 -15.78 -10.44
CA GLY A 20 8.93 -16.24 -9.27
C GLY A 20 8.11 -17.15 -8.35
N PRO A 21 8.27 -17.04 -7.02
CA PRO A 21 7.54 -17.87 -6.06
C PRO A 21 6.07 -17.45 -6.02
N MET A 22 5.24 -18.17 -6.75
CA MET A 22 3.80 -17.97 -6.84
C MET A 22 3.05 -19.29 -6.62
N SER A 23 1.97 -19.24 -5.84
CA SER A 23 1.13 -20.43 -5.61
C SER A 23 0.36 -20.82 -6.88
N ARG A 24 0.02 -22.10 -6.99
CA ARG A 24 -0.84 -22.61 -8.07
C ARG A 24 -2.20 -21.89 -8.12
N GLN A 25 -2.75 -21.57 -6.95
CA GLN A 25 -4.06 -20.95 -6.80
C GLN A 25 -4.04 -19.51 -7.32
N ASP A 26 -3.00 -18.74 -6.97
CA ASP A 26 -2.84 -17.36 -7.44
C ASP A 26 -2.63 -17.31 -8.95
N ALA A 27 -1.75 -18.17 -9.48
CA ALA A 27 -1.52 -18.28 -10.92
C ALA A 27 -2.81 -18.62 -11.68
N THR A 28 -3.61 -19.55 -11.15
CA THR A 28 -4.91 -19.93 -11.74
C THR A 28 -5.88 -18.75 -11.67
N LYS A 29 -5.96 -18.04 -10.55
CA LYS A 29 -6.85 -16.89 -10.37
C LYS A 29 -6.53 -15.76 -11.35
N ILE A 30 -5.24 -15.45 -11.54
CA ILE A 30 -4.77 -14.42 -12.47
C ILE A 30 -5.14 -14.79 -13.91
N LEU A 31 -4.81 -16.01 -14.34
CA LEU A 31 -5.06 -16.47 -15.70
C LEU A 31 -6.55 -16.69 -16.01
N MET A 32 -7.36 -17.08 -15.02
CA MET A 32 -8.82 -17.20 -15.18
C MET A 32 -9.52 -15.85 -15.37
N ASN A 33 -8.92 -14.76 -14.88
CA ASN A 33 -9.43 -13.41 -15.10
C ASN A 33 -9.15 -12.92 -16.54
N GLU A 34 -8.26 -13.59 -17.28
CA GLU A 34 -7.97 -13.26 -18.67
C GLU A 34 -9.00 -13.85 -19.63
N ARG A 35 -9.38 -13.02 -20.61
CA ARG A 35 -10.39 -13.38 -21.63
C ARG A 35 -9.79 -14.12 -22.82
N GLU A 36 -8.49 -13.92 -23.05
CA GLU A 36 -7.78 -14.48 -24.19
C GLU A 36 -7.17 -15.85 -23.86
N ARG A 37 -7.24 -16.77 -24.82
CA ARG A 37 -6.59 -18.08 -24.73
C ARG A 37 -5.13 -17.98 -25.15
N GLY A 38 -4.29 -18.87 -24.64
CA GLY A 38 -2.84 -18.85 -24.87
C GLY A 38 -2.11 -17.78 -24.06
N VAL A 39 -2.79 -17.08 -23.14
CA VAL A 39 -2.13 -16.23 -22.15
C VAL A 39 -1.44 -17.10 -21.12
N PHE A 40 -0.19 -16.82 -20.78
CA PHE A 40 0.58 -17.70 -19.90
C PHE A 40 1.44 -16.96 -18.89
N LEU A 41 1.95 -17.69 -17.90
CA LEU A 41 2.99 -17.23 -16.98
C LEU A 41 3.87 -18.41 -16.56
N VAL A 42 5.12 -18.13 -16.18
CA VAL A 42 6.02 -19.12 -15.58
C VAL A 42 6.24 -18.76 -14.12
N ARG A 43 6.11 -19.75 -13.24
CA ARG A 43 6.35 -19.61 -11.80
C ARG A 43 7.30 -20.70 -11.29
N ASP A 44 7.79 -20.53 -10.08
CA ASP A 44 8.53 -21.57 -9.39
C ASP A 44 7.60 -22.71 -8.95
N SER A 45 8.11 -23.93 -8.97
CA SER A 45 7.39 -25.09 -8.46
C SER A 45 7.43 -25.11 -6.93
N ASN A 46 6.26 -25.08 -6.28
CA ASN A 46 6.15 -25.25 -4.82
C ASN A 46 6.47 -26.67 -4.37
N SER A 47 6.38 -27.65 -5.27
CA SER A 47 6.56 -29.07 -4.94
C SER A 47 8.01 -29.51 -5.07
N ILE A 48 8.77 -28.94 -6.00
CA ILE A 48 10.15 -29.31 -6.29
C ILE A 48 10.98 -28.04 -6.43
N ILE A 49 11.89 -27.84 -5.49
CA ILE A 49 12.78 -26.67 -5.51
C ILE A 49 13.71 -26.76 -6.73
N GLY A 50 13.73 -25.71 -7.53
CA GLY A 50 14.57 -25.61 -8.74
C GLY A 50 13.85 -25.92 -10.04
N ASP A 51 12.63 -26.49 -9.97
CA ASP A 51 11.76 -26.69 -11.12
C ASP A 51 10.83 -25.50 -11.35
N TYR A 52 10.37 -25.37 -12.58
CA TYR A 52 9.44 -24.32 -13.00
C TYR A 52 8.09 -24.92 -13.39
N VAL A 53 7.05 -24.10 -13.36
CA VAL A 53 5.71 -24.48 -13.85
C VAL A 53 5.24 -23.43 -14.84
N LEU A 54 4.98 -23.86 -16.07
CA LEU A 54 4.32 -23.06 -17.09
C LEU A 54 2.81 -23.19 -16.91
N CYS A 55 2.15 -22.08 -16.60
CA CYS A 55 0.70 -22.00 -16.45
C CYS A 55 0.13 -21.32 -17.68
N VAL A 56 -0.81 -21.98 -18.37
CA VAL A 56 -1.40 -21.48 -19.62
C VAL A 56 -2.92 -21.41 -19.48
N ARG A 57 -3.50 -20.29 -19.89
CA ARG A 57 -4.95 -20.10 -20.04
C ARG A 57 -5.41 -20.83 -21.29
N GLU A 58 -6.05 -21.97 -21.09
CA GLU A 58 -6.77 -22.71 -22.13
C GLU A 58 -8.25 -22.30 -22.14
N ASP A 59 -9.11 -23.00 -22.88
CA ASP A 59 -10.52 -22.62 -23.11
C ASP A 59 -11.32 -22.33 -21.83
N ALA A 60 -11.54 -23.34 -20.99
CA ALA A 60 -12.33 -23.24 -19.76
C ALA A 60 -11.50 -23.54 -18.49
N LYS A 61 -10.20 -23.76 -18.66
CA LYS A 61 -9.29 -24.16 -17.59
C LYS A 61 -7.95 -23.45 -17.70
N VAL A 62 -7.16 -23.59 -16.64
CA VAL A 62 -5.73 -23.23 -16.65
C VAL A 62 -4.95 -24.54 -16.58
N SER A 63 -4.17 -24.82 -17.61
CA SER A 63 -3.28 -25.98 -17.65
C SER A 63 -1.94 -25.62 -17.00
N ASN A 64 -1.40 -26.55 -16.22
CA ASN A 64 -0.12 -26.37 -15.51
C ASN A 64 0.84 -27.44 -16.01
N TYR A 65 1.93 -27.03 -16.65
CA TYR A 65 2.95 -27.92 -17.19
C TYR A 65 4.23 -27.80 -16.38
N ILE A 66 4.71 -28.92 -15.86
CA ILE A 66 5.93 -28.96 -15.06
C ILE A 66 7.14 -28.92 -16.01
N ILE A 67 8.04 -27.99 -15.76
CA ILE A 67 9.33 -27.85 -16.43
C ILE A 67 10.40 -28.28 -15.43
N ASN A 68 10.97 -29.45 -15.66
CA ASN A 68 12.01 -30.01 -14.83
C ASN A 68 13.36 -29.43 -15.25
N LYS A 69 14.16 -28.98 -14.29
CA LYS A 69 15.52 -28.53 -14.54
C LYS A 69 16.48 -29.69 -14.25
N ALA A 70 17.00 -30.32 -15.30
CA ALA A 70 17.97 -31.42 -15.18
C ALA A 70 19.37 -30.95 -15.57
N GLN A 71 20.40 -31.55 -14.96
CA GLN A 71 21.80 -31.32 -15.33
C GLN A 71 22.31 -32.55 -16.08
N GLN A 72 22.60 -32.40 -17.37
CA GLN A 72 23.07 -33.46 -18.24
C GLN A 72 24.40 -33.03 -18.87
N ASN A 73 25.45 -33.84 -18.72
CA ASN A 73 26.78 -33.59 -19.32
C ASN A 73 27.32 -32.17 -19.05
N ASP A 74 27.19 -31.71 -17.80
CA ASP A 74 27.60 -30.37 -17.35
C ASP A 74 26.83 -29.18 -17.97
N GLN A 75 25.71 -29.46 -18.66
CA GLN A 75 24.78 -28.45 -19.16
C GLN A 75 23.42 -28.57 -18.46
N ILE A 76 22.79 -27.43 -18.21
CA ILE A 76 21.43 -27.37 -17.68
C ILE A 76 20.47 -27.54 -18.85
N VAL A 77 19.56 -28.50 -18.75
CA VAL A 77 18.49 -28.77 -19.72
C VAL A 77 17.13 -28.65 -19.05
N TYR A 78 16.16 -28.09 -19.78
CA TYR A 78 14.80 -27.87 -19.32
C TYR A 78 13.87 -28.84 -20.03
N ARG A 79 13.18 -29.69 -19.26
CA ARG A 79 12.31 -30.74 -19.81
C ARG A 79 10.85 -30.52 -19.44
N ILE A 80 9.98 -30.52 -20.44
CA ILE A 80 8.52 -30.37 -20.31
C ILE A 80 7.83 -31.49 -21.09
N GLY A 81 7.12 -32.36 -20.39
CA GLY A 81 6.63 -33.61 -20.97
C GLY A 81 7.80 -34.43 -21.55
N ASP A 82 7.69 -34.78 -22.83
CA ASP A 82 8.71 -35.54 -23.58
C ASP A 82 9.71 -34.65 -24.32
N GLN A 83 9.56 -33.32 -24.26
CA GLN A 83 10.41 -32.37 -24.97
C GLN A 83 11.50 -31.79 -24.06
N SER A 84 12.70 -31.60 -24.61
CA SER A 84 13.86 -31.08 -23.89
C SER A 84 14.47 -29.88 -24.61
N PHE A 85 14.86 -28.86 -23.85
CA PHE A 85 15.32 -27.56 -24.36
C PHE A 85 16.57 -27.09 -23.62
N GLU A 86 17.40 -26.31 -24.30
CA GLU A 86 18.64 -25.71 -23.74
C GLU A 86 18.35 -24.61 -22.71
N ASN A 87 17.26 -23.86 -22.90
CA ASN A 87 16.88 -22.76 -22.02
C ASN A 87 15.37 -22.49 -22.08
N LEU A 88 14.86 -21.78 -21.05
CA LEU A 88 13.45 -21.40 -20.97
C LEU A 88 12.97 -20.56 -22.17
N PRO A 89 13.70 -19.54 -22.66
CA PRO A 89 13.27 -18.79 -23.84
C PRO A 89 13.03 -19.68 -25.06
N LYS A 90 13.94 -20.63 -25.36
CA LYS A 90 13.80 -21.56 -26.50
C LYS A 90 12.59 -22.49 -26.33
N LEU A 91 12.33 -22.94 -25.10
CA LEU A 91 11.11 -23.68 -24.76
C LEU A 91 9.86 -22.83 -25.05
N LEU A 92 9.82 -21.58 -24.58
CA LEU A 92 8.68 -20.69 -24.79
C LEU A 92 8.48 -20.40 -26.28
N THR A 93 9.54 -20.09 -27.02
CA THR A 93 9.50 -19.90 -28.48
C THR A 93 8.99 -21.14 -29.21
N PHE A 94 9.35 -22.35 -28.77
CA PHE A 94 8.83 -23.55 -29.41
C PHE A 94 7.31 -23.64 -29.27
N TYR A 95 6.79 -23.38 -28.07
CA TYR A 95 5.36 -23.45 -27.80
C TYR A 95 4.55 -22.22 -28.26
N THR A 96 5.17 -21.21 -28.90
CA THR A 96 4.41 -20.17 -29.62
C THR A 96 3.78 -20.70 -30.91
N LEU A 97 4.38 -21.75 -31.50
CA LEU A 97 3.90 -22.41 -32.71
C LEU A 97 3.39 -23.84 -32.47
N HIS A 98 3.83 -24.48 -31.38
CA HIS A 98 3.40 -25.83 -31.00
C HIS A 98 2.30 -25.77 -29.93
N TYR A 99 1.23 -26.53 -30.15
CA TYR A 99 0.11 -26.62 -29.22
C TYR A 99 0.53 -27.42 -27.99
N LEU A 100 0.20 -26.93 -26.79
CA LEU A 100 0.41 -27.70 -25.55
C LEU A 100 -0.74 -28.69 -25.32
N ASP A 101 -1.94 -28.19 -25.06
CA ASP A 101 -3.16 -28.99 -24.97
C ASP A 101 -4.13 -28.55 -26.07
N THR A 102 -4.65 -27.33 -25.96
CA THR A 102 -5.62 -26.81 -26.94
C THR A 102 -5.19 -25.50 -27.58
N THR A 103 -4.19 -24.80 -27.02
CA THR A 103 -3.71 -23.53 -27.58
C THR A 103 -2.18 -23.40 -27.54
N PRO A 104 -1.58 -22.66 -28.50
CA PRO A 104 -0.19 -22.24 -28.42
C PRO A 104 -0.05 -21.02 -27.50
N LEU A 105 1.19 -20.72 -27.09
CA LEU A 105 1.54 -19.53 -26.31
C LEU A 105 1.36 -18.27 -27.18
N ARG A 106 0.51 -17.37 -26.72
CA ARG A 106 0.21 -16.10 -27.41
C ARG A 106 0.94 -14.93 -26.79
N ARG A 107 0.83 -14.76 -25.48
CA ARG A 107 1.48 -13.67 -24.75
C ARG A 107 1.60 -13.97 -23.26
N PRO A 108 2.56 -13.38 -22.56
CA PRO A 108 2.59 -13.43 -21.11
C PRO A 108 1.40 -12.67 -20.52
N VAL A 109 0.98 -13.07 -19.33
CA VAL A 109 0.00 -12.33 -18.56
C VAL A 109 0.62 -11.05 -18.04
N ALA A 110 -0.14 -9.95 -18.10
CA ALA A 110 0.31 -8.69 -17.53
C ALA A 110 0.43 -8.85 -16.01
N LYS A 111 1.59 -8.50 -15.46
CA LYS A 111 1.77 -8.37 -14.02
C LYS A 111 0.85 -7.25 -13.55
N LYS A 112 -0.23 -7.58 -12.85
CA LYS A 112 -1.02 -6.58 -12.10
C LYS A 112 -0.17 -6.10 -10.94
N THR A 113 0.72 -5.15 -11.23
CA THR A 113 1.44 -4.41 -10.22
C THR A 113 0.58 -3.25 -9.78
N GLU A 114 0.43 -3.08 -8.47
CA GLU A 114 -0.27 -1.92 -7.92
C GLU A 114 0.66 -0.72 -8.05
N LEU A 115 0.23 0.29 -8.80
CA LEU A 115 0.96 1.53 -8.92
C LEU A 115 0.54 2.47 -7.79
N VAL A 116 1.52 3.17 -7.24
CA VAL A 116 1.31 4.19 -6.23
C VAL A 116 2.10 5.42 -6.59
N ILE A 117 1.59 6.59 -6.23
CA ILE A 117 2.26 7.87 -6.48
C ILE A 117 2.69 8.49 -5.15
N GLY A 118 3.91 9.03 -5.11
CA GLY A 118 4.42 9.76 -3.97
C GLY A 118 3.55 10.99 -3.69
N LYS A 119 2.97 11.08 -2.49
CA LYS A 119 2.24 12.27 -2.03
C LYS A 119 3.19 13.34 -1.48
N PHE A 120 4.35 12.91 -0.98
CA PHE A 120 5.39 13.73 -0.39
C PHE A 120 6.75 13.24 -0.83
N ASP A 121 7.76 14.09 -0.63
CA ASP A 121 9.15 13.71 -0.79
C ASP A 121 9.56 12.82 0.39
N PHE A 122 10.28 11.75 0.10
CA PHE A 122 10.83 10.82 1.07
C PHE A 122 12.29 10.56 0.71
N GLU A 123 13.20 10.93 1.60
CA GLU A 123 14.64 10.84 1.35
C GLU A 123 15.25 9.49 1.75
N GLY A 124 14.50 8.66 2.49
CA GLY A 124 14.99 7.42 3.09
C GLY A 124 15.98 7.69 4.24
N MET A 125 15.79 7.04 5.38
CA MET A 125 16.71 7.11 6.50
C MET A 125 17.62 5.87 6.55
N ASP A 126 17.08 4.73 6.12
CA ASP A 126 17.78 3.45 6.13
C ASP A 126 18.26 3.04 4.73
N GLN A 127 19.22 2.12 4.67
CA GLN A 127 19.75 1.60 3.39
C GLN A 127 18.70 0.83 2.57
N ASP A 128 17.72 0.26 3.27
CA ASP A 128 16.61 -0.49 2.68
C ASP A 128 15.47 0.42 2.21
N ASP A 129 15.52 1.72 2.49
CA ASP A 129 14.50 2.68 2.07
C ASP A 129 14.63 3.06 0.59
N LEU A 130 13.49 3.16 -0.08
CA LEU A 130 13.42 3.68 -1.42
C LEU A 130 13.09 5.18 -1.36
N PRO A 131 14.05 6.08 -1.61
CA PRO A 131 13.74 7.50 -1.72
C PRO A 131 12.89 7.77 -2.96
N PHE A 132 11.89 8.62 -2.81
CA PHE A 132 10.99 9.05 -3.89
C PHE A 132 10.54 10.50 -3.69
N ARG A 133 10.13 11.14 -4.78
CA ARG A 133 9.58 12.50 -4.74
C ARG A 133 8.07 12.52 -4.83
N ARG A 134 7.46 13.61 -4.39
CA ARG A 134 6.05 13.90 -4.65
C ARG A 134 5.79 13.87 -6.15
N GLY A 135 4.77 13.11 -6.55
CA GLY A 135 4.40 12.89 -7.94
C GLY A 135 5.12 11.72 -8.61
N GLU A 136 6.08 11.06 -7.94
CA GLU A 136 6.79 9.93 -8.51
C GLU A 136 5.94 8.65 -8.46
N VAL A 137 5.82 7.97 -9.60
CA VAL A 137 5.08 6.70 -9.70
C VAL A 137 6.02 5.54 -9.34
N LEU A 138 5.55 4.72 -8.41
CA LEU A 138 6.24 3.57 -7.85
C LEU A 138 5.39 2.32 -8.07
N THR A 139 6.08 1.21 -8.31
CA THR A 139 5.47 -0.10 -8.52
C THR A 139 5.54 -0.89 -7.22
N VAL A 140 4.39 -1.18 -6.58
CA VAL A 140 4.35 -1.98 -5.35
C VAL A 140 4.64 -3.44 -5.67
N ILE A 141 5.67 -3.99 -5.02
CA ILE A 141 6.09 -5.38 -5.13
C ILE A 141 5.46 -6.21 -3.99
N HIS A 142 5.53 -5.72 -2.76
CA HIS A 142 5.06 -6.44 -1.58
C HIS A 142 4.35 -5.50 -0.60
N LYS A 143 3.23 -5.95 -0.06
CA LYS A 143 2.46 -5.22 0.96
C LYS A 143 2.65 -5.91 2.30
N HIS A 144 3.41 -5.28 3.19
CA HIS A 144 3.51 -5.73 4.58
C HIS A 144 2.34 -5.15 5.39
N GLU A 145 2.05 -5.78 6.53
CA GLU A 145 0.97 -5.38 7.44
C GLU A 145 1.32 -4.08 8.22
N ASP A 146 2.62 -3.79 8.38
CA ASP A 146 3.14 -2.74 9.27
C ASP A 146 3.16 -1.32 8.66
N GLU A 147 2.31 -1.01 7.67
CA GLU A 147 2.26 0.29 6.96
C GLU A 147 3.54 0.70 6.18
N TRP A 148 4.45 -0.25 5.95
CA TRP A 148 5.61 -0.10 5.07
C TRP A 148 5.52 -1.09 3.92
N TRP A 149 5.52 -0.63 2.68
CA TRP A 149 5.44 -1.49 1.51
C TRP A 149 6.78 -1.53 0.79
N THR A 150 7.09 -2.66 0.15
CA THR A 150 8.25 -2.75 -0.73
C THR A 150 7.83 -2.35 -2.14
N ALA A 151 8.48 -1.35 -2.71
CA ALA A 151 8.20 -0.85 -4.05
C ALA A 151 9.46 -0.73 -4.90
N LYS A 152 9.27 -0.54 -6.20
CA LYS A 152 10.31 -0.30 -7.21
C LYS A 152 10.05 1.03 -7.90
N ASN A 153 11.06 1.88 -8.01
CA ASN A 153 10.95 3.13 -8.77
C ASN A 153 11.18 2.90 -10.28
N ALA A 154 10.99 3.95 -11.09
CA ALA A 154 11.23 3.89 -12.53
C ALA A 154 12.68 3.56 -12.91
N MET A 155 13.65 3.88 -12.04
CA MET A 155 15.07 3.51 -12.22
C MET A 155 15.37 2.05 -11.87
N GLY A 156 14.38 1.31 -11.40
CA GLY A 156 14.49 -0.09 -11.01
C GLY A 156 15.07 -0.35 -9.63
N LYS A 157 15.32 0.69 -8.82
CA LYS A 157 15.72 0.55 -7.41
C LYS A 157 14.52 0.05 -6.61
N ILE A 158 14.76 -0.96 -5.79
CA ILE A 158 13.78 -1.56 -4.89
C ILE A 158 14.10 -1.13 -3.46
N GLY A 159 13.07 -0.82 -2.67
CA GLY A 159 13.21 -0.54 -1.25
C GLY A 159 11.87 -0.34 -0.57
N GLN A 160 11.90 0.01 0.71
CA GLN A 160 10.72 0.23 1.52
C GLN A 160 10.21 1.65 1.38
N ILE A 161 8.88 1.78 1.37
CA ILE A 161 8.16 3.05 1.28
C ILE A 161 7.05 3.10 2.33
N PRO A 162 6.91 4.23 3.05
CA PRO A 162 5.84 4.38 4.02
C PRO A 162 4.49 4.60 3.32
N VAL A 163 3.49 3.76 3.65
CA VAL A 163 2.11 3.85 3.10
C VAL A 163 1.47 5.23 3.27
N PRO A 164 1.66 5.97 4.40
CA PRO A 164 1.07 7.30 4.55
C PRO A 164 1.60 8.35 3.56
N TYR A 165 2.76 8.09 2.93
CA TYR A 165 3.43 9.00 2.00
C TYR A 165 3.09 8.71 0.54
N ILE A 166 2.30 7.68 0.28
CA ILE A 166 1.90 7.26 -1.07
C ILE A 166 0.37 7.28 -1.21
N GLN A 167 -0.06 7.33 -2.46
CA GLN A 167 -1.47 7.29 -2.85
C GLN A 167 -1.63 6.24 -3.95
N LYS A 168 -2.70 5.44 -3.92
CA LYS A 168 -2.98 4.49 -5.01
C LYS A 168 -3.16 5.24 -6.33
N TYR A 169 -2.49 4.76 -7.37
CA TYR A 169 -2.54 5.31 -8.71
C TYR A 169 -3.14 4.26 -9.65
N ASP A 170 -4.35 4.54 -10.14
CA ASP A 170 -4.98 3.72 -11.17
C ASP A 170 -4.72 4.40 -12.53
N GLU A 171 -3.86 3.79 -13.35
CA GLU A 171 -3.51 4.26 -14.70
C GLU A 171 -4.72 4.32 -15.66
N SER A 172 -5.88 3.80 -15.23
CA SER A 172 -7.13 3.82 -15.98
C SER A 172 -8.00 5.07 -15.75
N SER A 173 -7.51 6.05 -15.00
CA SER A 173 -8.21 7.31 -14.71
C SER A 173 -7.56 8.53 -15.38
N GLU A 174 -7.16 8.44 -16.65
CA GLU A 174 -6.86 9.61 -17.48
C GLU A 174 -8.03 9.91 -18.42
N ASP A 175 -9.01 10.64 -17.90
CA ASP A 175 -9.73 11.64 -18.70
C ASP A 175 -10.27 12.73 -17.76
N ASN A 176 -10.05 14.00 -18.11
CA ASN A 176 -10.51 15.25 -17.47
C ASN A 176 -9.52 16.10 -16.64
N PHE A 177 -8.27 16.29 -17.07
CA PHE A 177 -7.58 17.57 -16.80
C PHE A 177 -6.67 17.98 -17.96
N ILE A 178 -7.25 18.43 -19.07
CA ILE A 178 -6.59 19.40 -19.96
C ILE A 178 -7.51 20.62 -20.07
N GLU A 179 -7.18 21.65 -19.29
CA GLU A 179 -7.62 23.01 -19.55
C GLU A 179 -7.04 23.48 -20.89
N ARG A 180 -7.91 23.92 -21.81
CA ARG A 180 -7.56 24.92 -22.82
C ARG A 180 -8.79 25.75 -23.22
N PRO A 181 -8.59 27.04 -23.56
CA PRO A 181 -9.61 28.08 -23.41
C PRO A 181 -10.55 28.22 -24.61
N SER A 182 -11.80 28.52 -24.29
CA SER A 182 -12.79 29.35 -24.99
C SER A 182 -12.83 29.35 -26.53
N SER A 183 -13.88 28.71 -27.07
CA SER A 183 -14.73 29.31 -28.12
C SER A 183 -16.09 28.60 -28.15
N GLY A 184 -17.09 29.24 -27.56
CA GLY A 184 -18.47 28.79 -27.55
C GLY A 184 -19.41 29.99 -27.51
N ASN A 185 -19.81 30.44 -28.70
CA ASN A 185 -20.87 31.40 -28.94
C ASN A 185 -22.22 30.66 -28.80
N GLY A 186 -23.17 31.15 -27.98
CA GLY A 186 -24.55 30.60 -27.99
C GLY A 186 -25.34 30.61 -26.68
N ASN A 187 -25.75 31.80 -26.27
CA ASN A 187 -26.96 32.24 -25.55
C ASN A 187 -27.99 31.27 -24.91
N ASN A 188 -28.53 31.80 -23.79
CA ASN A 188 -29.84 31.61 -23.13
C ASN A 188 -30.04 30.32 -22.32
N CYS A 189 -30.67 30.31 -21.13
CA CYS A 189 -31.24 31.27 -20.16
C CYS A 189 -31.81 30.36 -19.04
N GLY A 190 -31.97 30.67 -17.75
CA GLY A 190 -31.75 31.85 -16.92
C GLY A 190 -32.28 31.56 -15.50
N SER A 191 -31.89 32.42 -14.55
CA SER A 191 -32.56 32.77 -13.28
C SER A 191 -31.62 32.72 -12.08
N SER A 192 -31.26 33.91 -11.63
CA SER A 192 -30.55 34.19 -10.38
C SER A 192 -31.56 34.69 -9.33
N ASN A 193 -31.47 34.22 -8.08
CA ASN A 193 -30.94 35.01 -6.95
C ASN A 193 -31.39 34.55 -5.56
N ASN A 194 -30.37 34.47 -4.67
CA ASN A 194 -30.30 34.85 -3.25
C ASN A 194 -30.83 33.94 -2.09
N ILE A 195 -29.86 33.27 -1.45
CA ILE A 195 -29.38 33.43 -0.05
C ILE A 195 -30.40 33.79 1.05
N VAL A 196 -30.57 32.90 2.06
CA VAL A 196 -30.53 33.20 3.53
C VAL A 196 -30.09 31.95 4.33
N LYS A 197 -29.37 32.20 5.43
CA LYS A 197 -28.70 31.30 6.40
C LYS A 197 -29.64 30.52 7.35
N GLN A 198 -29.09 29.43 7.90
CA GLN A 198 -28.97 29.11 9.35
C GLN A 198 -29.69 27.86 9.94
N SER A 199 -28.85 26.96 10.47
CA SER A 199 -28.93 26.16 11.72
C SER A 199 -29.86 24.94 11.92
N ARG A 200 -29.17 23.85 12.32
CA ARG A 200 -29.49 22.75 13.26
C ARG A 200 -30.53 21.70 12.84
N THR A 201 -30.05 20.46 12.62
CA THR A 201 -30.20 19.31 13.56
C THR A 201 -29.38 18.08 13.10
N LEU A 202 -28.72 17.43 14.07
CA LEU A 202 -28.13 16.06 14.02
C LEU A 202 -29.27 15.01 13.95
N PRO A 203 -29.07 13.79 13.41
CA PRO A 203 -28.29 12.77 14.12
C PRO A 203 -27.45 11.77 13.30
N SER A 204 -26.54 11.14 14.07
CA SER A 204 -25.93 9.80 13.92
C SER A 204 -25.10 9.49 12.68
N MET A 205 -23.77 9.51 12.84
CA MET A 205 -22.87 8.69 12.04
C MET A 205 -22.00 7.82 12.96
N GLU A 206 -22.08 6.53 12.67
CA GLU A 206 -21.26 5.46 13.19
C GLU A 206 -19.79 5.62 12.74
N ASN A 207 -18.88 5.27 13.66
CA ASN A 207 -17.53 4.76 13.45
C ASN A 207 -16.73 5.32 12.24
N VAL A 208 -16.13 6.50 12.45
CA VAL A 208 -14.98 6.94 11.65
C VAL A 208 -13.70 6.61 12.44
N PRO A 209 -12.76 5.81 11.91
CA PRO A 209 -11.46 5.63 12.56
C PRO A 209 -10.73 6.97 12.59
N VAL A 210 -10.34 7.41 13.78
CA VAL A 210 -9.65 8.70 13.96
C VAL A 210 -8.22 8.58 13.41
N ILE A 211 -8.03 9.08 12.19
CA ILE A 211 -6.75 9.16 11.48
C ILE A 211 -5.85 10.16 12.19
N LEU A 212 -4.59 9.78 12.42
CA LEU A 212 -3.55 10.67 12.94
C LEU A 212 -3.36 11.85 11.97
N GLN A 213 -3.51 13.08 12.43
CA GLN A 213 -3.28 14.23 11.55
C GLN A 213 -1.78 14.41 11.30
N LYS A 214 -1.42 14.75 10.06
CA LYS A 214 -0.04 14.86 9.56
C LYS A 214 0.86 15.82 10.35
N SER A 215 0.27 16.72 11.14
CA SER A 215 0.96 17.65 12.03
C SER A 215 1.54 17.01 13.30
N ASP A 216 1.07 15.83 13.67
CA ASP A 216 1.28 15.28 15.01
C ASP A 216 2.58 14.48 15.11
N LEU A 217 2.98 13.78 14.05
CA LEU A 217 4.23 13.02 13.95
C LEU A 217 5.49 13.91 13.84
N ASN A 218 5.33 15.18 13.47
CA ASN A 218 6.43 16.12 13.27
C ASN A 218 6.63 17.09 14.46
N ARG A 219 6.02 16.80 15.62
CA ARG A 219 6.13 17.66 16.80
C ARG A 219 7.46 17.46 17.52
N LYS A 220 8.14 18.57 17.84
CA LYS A 220 9.38 18.57 18.63
C LYS A 220 9.06 18.12 20.06
N LEU A 221 9.58 16.98 20.46
CA LEU A 221 9.42 16.45 21.82
C LEU A 221 10.23 17.29 22.84
N PRO A 222 9.75 17.47 24.08
CA PRO A 222 8.49 16.96 24.63
C PRO A 222 7.28 17.80 24.19
N ALA A 223 6.17 17.12 23.84
CA ALA A 223 4.92 17.74 23.43
C ALA A 223 3.80 17.42 24.42
N TYR A 224 2.75 18.25 24.50
CA TYR A 224 1.61 18.04 25.39
C TYR A 224 0.39 17.53 24.61
N ALA A 225 -0.28 16.51 25.14
CA ALA A 225 -1.48 15.93 24.54
C ALA A 225 -2.62 15.83 25.55
N ARG A 226 -3.81 16.25 25.16
CA ARG A 226 -5.05 16.12 25.94
C ARG A 226 -5.64 14.75 25.73
N VAL A 227 -6.01 14.08 26.82
CA VAL A 227 -6.73 12.82 26.78
C VAL A 227 -8.16 13.07 26.30
N LYS A 228 -8.52 12.49 25.16
CA LYS A 228 -9.90 12.48 24.65
C LYS A 228 -10.67 11.22 25.06
N GLN A 229 -9.97 10.12 25.35
CA GLN A 229 -10.57 8.85 25.72
C GLN A 229 -9.95 8.31 27.01
N ALA A 230 -10.76 8.14 28.05
CA ALA A 230 -10.32 7.57 29.31
C ALA A 230 -9.99 6.08 29.14
N ARG A 231 -8.95 5.64 29.85
CA ARG A 231 -8.53 4.24 29.91
C ARG A 231 -7.99 3.95 31.31
N VAL A 232 -8.52 2.90 31.93
CA VAL A 232 -7.95 2.36 33.16
C VAL A 232 -6.96 1.24 32.78
N PRO A 233 -5.71 1.29 33.26
CA PRO A 233 -4.74 0.22 33.05
C PRO A 233 -5.27 -1.10 33.62
N ASN A 234 -4.93 -2.20 32.96
CA ASN A 234 -5.25 -3.53 33.48
C ASN A 234 -4.45 -3.77 34.78
N ALA A 235 -5.02 -4.44 35.78
CA ALA A 235 -4.42 -4.58 37.12
C ALA A 235 -3.05 -5.29 37.13
N TYR A 236 -2.72 -6.01 36.05
CA TYR A 236 -1.44 -6.71 35.86
C TYR A 236 -0.38 -5.90 35.10
N ASP A 237 -0.74 -4.75 34.52
CA ASP A 237 0.18 -3.90 33.75
C ASP A 237 0.68 -2.72 34.60
N LYS A 238 1.88 -2.86 35.13
CA LYS A 238 2.55 -1.83 35.95
C LYS A 238 3.11 -0.68 35.12
N THR A 239 3.11 -0.79 33.78
CA THR A 239 3.76 0.15 32.85
C THR A 239 2.78 0.99 32.04
N ALA A 240 1.49 0.65 32.06
CA ALA A 240 0.43 1.42 31.40
C ALA A 240 -0.02 2.63 32.23
N LEU A 241 -0.19 3.77 31.55
CA LEU A 241 -0.61 5.01 32.19
C LEU A 241 -2.14 5.10 32.28
N LYS A 242 -2.67 5.51 33.45
CA LYS A 242 -4.11 5.77 33.60
C LYS A 242 -4.48 7.06 32.88
N LEU A 243 -5.43 6.97 31.97
CA LEU A 243 -5.92 8.10 31.17
C LEU A 243 -7.30 8.51 31.69
N GLU A 244 -7.47 9.80 31.99
CA GLU A 244 -8.76 10.40 32.34
C GLU A 244 -9.05 11.53 31.33
N VAL A 245 -10.26 11.54 30.76
CA VAL A 245 -10.64 12.54 29.74
C VAL A 245 -10.39 13.95 30.28
N GLY A 246 -9.76 14.81 29.47
CA GLY A 246 -9.43 16.19 29.81
C GLY A 246 -8.08 16.37 30.52
N ASN A 247 -7.38 15.29 30.92
CA ASN A 247 -6.03 15.42 31.48
C ASN A 247 -5.01 15.72 30.38
N ILE A 248 -3.96 16.50 30.72
CA ILE A 248 -2.86 16.81 29.80
C ILE A 248 -1.65 15.94 30.14
N ILE A 249 -1.20 15.17 29.16
CA ILE A 249 -0.07 14.25 29.24
C ILE A 249 1.12 14.87 28.53
N LYS A 250 2.30 14.79 29.15
CA LYS A 250 3.56 15.15 28.50
C LYS A 250 4.06 13.95 27.70
N VAL A 251 3.92 13.98 26.39
CA VAL A 251 4.42 12.96 25.47
C VAL A 251 5.95 13.08 25.40
N THR A 252 6.64 12.02 25.84
CA THR A 252 8.11 11.98 25.87
C THR A 252 8.68 11.17 24.71
N LYS A 253 7.92 10.21 24.17
CA LYS A 253 8.36 9.38 23.06
C LYS A 253 7.16 8.94 22.22
N MET A 254 7.30 9.04 20.90
CA MET A 254 6.28 8.63 19.94
C MET A 254 6.81 7.41 19.19
N ASN A 255 6.25 6.24 19.45
CA ASN A 255 6.58 5.03 18.70
C ASN A 255 5.62 4.89 17.51
N ILE A 256 6.17 4.51 16.35
CA ILE A 256 5.42 4.33 15.09
C ILE A 256 4.47 3.12 15.13
N ASN A 257 4.65 2.22 16.08
CA ASN A 257 3.74 1.10 16.37
C ASN A 257 2.40 1.53 17.04
N GLY A 258 2.21 2.84 17.24
CA GLY A 258 1.00 3.40 17.83
C GLY A 258 0.90 3.37 19.36
N GLN A 259 1.96 2.96 20.06
CA GLN A 259 2.03 2.94 21.52
C GLN A 259 3.00 4.03 22.00
N TRP A 260 2.49 5.21 22.34
CA TRP A 260 3.28 6.35 22.77
C TRP A 260 3.62 6.25 24.25
N GLU A 261 4.72 6.89 24.65
CA GLU A 261 5.13 7.00 26.05
C GLU A 261 5.05 8.45 26.50
N GLY A 262 4.59 8.64 27.73
CA GLY A 262 4.52 9.95 28.33
C GLY A 262 4.34 9.92 29.83
N GLU A 263 4.27 11.12 30.39
CA GLU A 263 4.22 11.37 31.81
C GLU A 263 2.95 12.14 32.17
N LEU A 264 2.19 11.62 33.14
CA LEU A 264 1.00 12.26 33.71
C LEU A 264 1.10 12.24 35.23
N LYS A 265 0.98 13.42 35.87
CA LYS A 265 1.00 13.56 37.34
C LYS A 265 2.21 12.83 37.99
N GLY A 266 3.38 12.89 37.35
CA GLY A 266 4.63 12.26 37.82
C GLY A 266 4.74 10.74 37.58
N LYS A 267 3.74 10.10 36.96
CA LYS A 267 3.80 8.69 36.55
C LYS A 267 4.13 8.61 35.06
N LYS A 268 5.15 7.83 34.72
CA LYS A 268 5.51 7.52 33.34
C LYS A 268 4.87 6.20 32.93
N GLY A 269 4.37 6.14 31.71
CA GLY A 269 3.83 4.92 31.16
C GLY A 269 3.51 5.04 29.69
N HIS A 270 3.10 3.92 29.11
CA HIS A 270 2.70 3.86 27.72
C HIS A 270 1.18 4.03 27.57
N PHE A 271 0.76 4.59 26.45
CA PHE A 271 -0.65 4.74 26.08
C PHE A 271 -0.82 4.74 24.55
N PRO A 272 -1.98 4.30 24.03
CA PRO A 272 -2.24 4.35 22.60
C PRO A 272 -2.44 5.79 22.14
N PHE A 273 -1.87 6.14 20.98
CA PHE A 273 -2.07 7.47 20.38
C PHE A 273 -3.55 7.80 20.15
N THR A 274 -4.38 6.77 19.93
CA THR A 274 -5.81 6.92 19.63
C THR A 274 -6.59 7.55 20.77
N HIS A 275 -6.05 7.54 22.00
CA HIS A 275 -6.74 8.04 23.19
C HIS A 275 -6.39 9.50 23.53
N VAL A 276 -5.46 10.09 22.78
CA VAL A 276 -4.97 11.45 23.01
C VAL A 276 -5.06 12.30 21.74
N GLU A 277 -5.04 13.62 21.92
CA GLU A 277 -5.01 14.64 20.88
C GLU A 277 -3.96 15.67 21.29
N PHE A 278 -3.06 16.05 20.39
CA PHE A 278 -2.05 17.05 20.75
C PHE A 278 -2.67 18.43 20.96
N VAL A 279 -2.14 19.15 21.94
CA VAL A 279 -2.52 20.54 22.22
C VAL A 279 -1.36 21.43 21.81
N ASP A 280 -1.61 22.41 20.96
CA ASP A 280 -0.63 23.45 20.63
C ASP A 280 -0.48 24.43 21.79
N ASP A 281 0.74 24.90 22.03
CA ASP A 281 1.10 25.83 23.12
C ASP A 281 0.33 27.16 23.14
N CYS A 282 -0.54 27.43 22.14
CA CYS A 282 -1.46 28.56 22.14
C CYS A 282 -2.73 28.37 23.01
N GLU A 283 -3.13 27.13 23.34
CA GLU A 283 -4.34 26.91 24.16
C GLU A 283 -4.07 26.86 25.68
N LEU A 284 -2.82 27.02 26.13
CA LEU A 284 -2.49 27.09 27.55
C LEU A 284 -2.65 28.50 28.17
N LYS A 285 -3.01 29.53 27.38
CA LYS A 285 -3.20 30.90 27.88
C LYS A 285 -4.64 31.38 28.01
N THR A 286 -5.64 30.60 27.60
CA THR A 286 -7.04 31.08 27.57
C THR A 286 -7.91 30.58 28.73
N ASN A 287 -7.45 29.59 29.52
CA ASN A 287 -8.28 29.00 30.60
C ASN A 287 -7.88 29.41 32.03
N ASN A 288 -6.94 30.35 32.22
CA ASN A 288 -6.60 30.87 33.56
C ASN A 288 -7.33 32.17 33.92
N GLN A 289 -8.41 32.53 33.21
CA GLN A 289 -9.14 33.77 33.45
C GLN A 289 -10.66 33.60 33.43
N THR A 290 -11.20 32.51 33.97
CA THR A 290 -12.61 32.48 34.43
C THR A 290 -12.77 31.38 35.49
N PHE A 291 -13.43 31.70 36.60
CA PHE A 291 -13.48 31.01 37.92
C PHE A 291 -12.35 31.43 38.88
N SER A 292 -12.29 32.70 39.33
CA SER A 292 -13.09 33.29 40.44
C SER A 292 -13.20 32.32 41.64
N GLU A 293 -12.47 32.58 42.72
CA GLU A 293 -13.01 33.42 43.81
C GLU A 293 -14.28 32.78 44.37
N GLN A 294 -14.09 31.93 45.39
CA GLN A 294 -15.01 31.64 46.51
C GLN A 294 -14.58 30.34 47.20
N THR A 295 -13.86 30.46 48.31
CA THR A 295 -14.15 29.71 49.55
C THR A 295 -13.60 30.54 50.71
N GLU A 296 -14.33 31.59 51.06
CA GLU A 296 -14.44 32.02 52.45
C GLU A 296 -15.29 30.96 53.17
N THR A 297 -14.69 30.24 54.11
CA THR A 297 -15.44 29.67 55.23
C THR A 297 -14.64 29.93 56.47
N HIS A 298 -15.18 30.84 57.28
CA HIS A 298 -15.03 30.88 58.72
C HIS A 298 -14.95 29.47 59.30
N ASP A 299 -13.99 29.24 60.20
CA ASP A 299 -14.37 28.52 61.41
C ASP A 299 -13.64 29.08 62.63
N ILE A 300 -14.43 29.17 63.67
CA ILE A 300 -14.26 29.87 64.93
C ILE A 300 -13.50 28.94 65.89
N LYS A 301 -12.39 29.41 66.48
CA LYS A 301 -12.22 29.49 67.95
C LYS A 301 -10.95 30.22 68.36
#